data_AF-A0A5J4WGJ9-F1
#
_entry.id   AF-A0A5J4WGJ9-F1
#
_cell.length_a   1.000
_cell.length_b   1.000
_cell.length_c   1.000
_cell.angle_alpha   90.00
_cell.angle_beta   90.00
_cell.angle_gamma   90.00
#
_symmetry.space_group_name_H-M   'P 1'
#
loop_
_entity.id
_entity.type
_entity.pdbx_description
1 polymer ?
#
loop_
_entity_poly.entity_id
_entity_poly.type
_entity_poly.pdbx_seq_one_letter_code
_entity_poly.pdbx_strand_id
1 'polypeptide(L)'
;MSMSACANAIKYALAQSDFQLDQDYKPKDDYASFVIIQNYWNIKVQNYLEQDKKRNRDTSNYIKEAECVFYRKLFLSTGCYICKARFTSKIPQTQDRINNDRAHSADNYQNILET
;
A
#
# COMPACT_ATOMS: atom_id res chain seq x y z
N MET A 1 -22.16 20.76 -3.45
CA MET A 1 -22.08 19.50 -4.22
C MET A 1 -22.93 19.67 -5.47
N SER A 2 -22.39 19.38 -6.65
CA SER A 2 -23.11 19.47 -7.93
C SER A 2 -23.92 18.20 -8.20
N MET A 3 -25.08 18.32 -8.86
CA MET A 3 -25.85 17.18 -9.38
C MET A 3 -25.00 16.21 -10.22
N SER A 4 -24.04 16.72 -10.99
CA SER A 4 -23.13 15.88 -11.79
C SER A 4 -22.16 15.07 -10.93
N ALA A 5 -21.69 15.62 -9.81
CA ALA A 5 -20.81 14.93 -8.89
C ALA A 5 -21.55 13.80 -8.14
N CYS A 6 -22.80 14.06 -7.71
CA CYS A 6 -23.65 13.04 -7.09
C CYS A 6 -23.98 11.91 -8.07
N ALA A 7 -24.34 12.22 -9.32
CA ALA A 7 -24.64 11.21 -10.34
C ALA A 7 -23.41 10.35 -10.67
N ASN A 8 -22.22 10.95 -10.77
CA ASN A 8 -20.98 10.19 -10.99
C ASN A 8 -20.63 9.32 -9.78
N ALA A 9 -20.76 9.81 -8.55
CA ALA A 9 -20.52 9.03 -7.34
C ALA A 9 -21.43 7.79 -7.26
N ILE A 10 -22.72 7.93 -7.62
CA ILE A 10 -23.66 6.81 -7.70
C ILE A 10 -23.23 5.79 -8.76
N LYS A 11 -22.82 6.25 -9.96
CA LYS A 11 -22.34 5.36 -11.02
C LYS A 11 -21.11 4.56 -10.59
N TYR A 12 -20.14 5.21 -9.94
CA TYR A 12 -18.95 4.53 -9.43
C TYR A 12 -19.28 3.54 -8.30
N ALA A 13 -20.20 3.90 -7.40
CA ALA A 13 -20.64 3.02 -6.32
C ALA A 13 -21.31 1.75 -6.85
N LEU A 14 -22.18 1.87 -7.86
CA LEU A 14 -22.83 0.74 -8.51
C LEU A 14 -21.82 -0.15 -9.27
N ALA A 15 -20.91 0.47 -10.02
CA ALA A 15 -19.87 -0.29 -10.72
C ALA A 15 -18.93 -1.03 -9.74
N GLN A 16 -18.64 -0.44 -8.56
CA GLN A 16 -17.88 -1.12 -7.52
C GLN A 16 -18.68 -2.22 -6.81
N SER A 17 -19.99 -2.07 -6.62
CA SER A 17 -20.81 -3.09 -5.94
C SER A 17 -20.93 -4.37 -6.75
N ASP A 18 -20.92 -4.25 -8.08
CA ASP A 18 -21.04 -5.39 -8.98
C ASP A 18 -19.68 -6.05 -9.26
N PHE A 19 -18.57 -5.37 -8.95
CA PHE A 19 -17.23 -5.86 -9.20
C PHE A 19 -16.79 -6.86 -8.13
N GLN A 20 -16.59 -8.11 -8.55
CA GLN A 20 -16.10 -9.19 -7.71
C GLN A 20 -14.63 -9.42 -8.00
N LEU A 21 -13.76 -8.88 -7.14
CA LEU A 21 -12.32 -8.87 -7.35
C LEU A 21 -11.74 -10.28 -7.64
N ASP A 22 -12.21 -11.32 -6.95
CA ASP A 22 -11.72 -12.70 -7.14
C ASP A 22 -12.19 -13.34 -8.46
N GLN A 23 -13.29 -12.85 -9.06
CA GLN A 23 -13.86 -13.38 -10.29
C GLN A 23 -13.46 -12.55 -11.53
N ASP A 24 -13.49 -11.24 -11.38
CA ASP A 24 -13.32 -10.27 -12.47
C ASP A 24 -11.87 -9.86 -12.69
N TYR A 25 -11.00 -10.09 -11.71
CA TYR A 25 -9.58 -9.71 -11.79
C TYR A 25 -8.64 -10.90 -11.59
N LYS A 26 -7.89 -11.21 -12.64
CA LYS A 26 -6.73 -12.12 -12.56
C LYS A 26 -5.46 -11.28 -12.69
N PRO A 27 -4.65 -11.19 -11.63
CA PRO A 27 -3.36 -10.52 -11.70
C PRO A 27 -2.49 -11.17 -12.80
N LYS A 28 -1.92 -10.35 -13.67
CA LYS A 28 -0.85 -10.79 -14.59
C LYS A 28 0.48 -10.78 -13.84
N ASP A 29 1.17 -11.93 -13.81
CA ASP A 29 2.44 -12.12 -13.11
C ASP A 29 3.63 -12.18 -14.10
N ASP A 30 3.53 -11.41 -15.18
CA ASP A 30 4.43 -11.49 -16.33
C ASP A 30 5.80 -10.82 -16.07
N TYR A 31 5.98 -10.25 -14.88
CA TYR A 31 7.14 -9.45 -14.49
C TYR A 31 7.88 -10.07 -13.31
N ALA A 32 9.18 -9.80 -13.24
CA ALA A 32 9.98 -10.19 -12.10
C ALA A 32 9.41 -9.58 -10.81
N SER A 33 9.39 -10.39 -9.73
CA SER A 33 8.99 -9.94 -8.41
C SER A 33 9.82 -8.75 -7.95
N PHE A 34 9.18 -7.82 -7.29
CA PHE A 34 9.86 -6.68 -6.71
C PHE A 34 10.68 -7.13 -5.49
N VAL A 35 11.97 -6.80 -5.50
CA VAL A 35 12.89 -7.10 -4.40
C VAL A 35 13.37 -5.78 -3.79
N ILE A 36 12.98 -5.53 -2.54
CA ILE A 36 13.46 -4.35 -1.81
C ILE A 36 14.95 -4.46 -1.54
N ILE A 37 15.70 -3.44 -1.94
CA ILE A 37 17.08 -3.23 -1.54
C ILE A 37 17.18 -2.25 -0.36
N GLN A 38 18.24 -2.34 0.43
CA GLN A 38 18.40 -1.56 1.66
C GLN A 38 18.29 -0.04 1.43
N ASN A 39 18.90 0.48 0.37
CA ASN A 39 18.85 1.91 0.08
C ASN A 39 17.42 2.40 -0.19
N TYR A 40 16.65 1.63 -0.96
CA TYR A 40 15.24 1.93 -1.23
C TYR A 40 14.42 1.91 0.07
N TRP A 41 14.66 0.90 0.93
CA TRP A 41 13.99 0.80 2.22
C TRP A 41 14.27 2.00 3.12
N ASN A 42 15.54 2.42 3.22
CA ASN A 42 15.92 3.57 4.04
C ASN A 42 15.18 4.84 3.59
N ILE A 43 15.11 5.08 2.27
CA ILE A 43 14.37 6.22 1.72
C ILE A 43 12.89 6.13 2.08
N LYS A 44 12.26 4.95 1.95
CA LYS A 44 10.84 4.78 2.31
C LYS A 44 10.59 5.02 3.80
N VAL A 45 11.42 4.47 4.69
CA VAL A 45 11.32 4.69 6.15
C VAL A 45 11.40 6.18 6.50
N GLN A 46 12.35 6.91 5.90
CA GLN A 46 12.48 8.34 6.12
C GLN A 46 11.26 9.13 5.62
N ASN A 47 10.75 8.80 4.42
CA ASN A 47 9.53 9.41 3.90
C ASN A 47 8.32 9.17 4.80
N TYR A 48 8.16 7.96 5.36
CA TYR A 48 7.08 7.65 6.31
C TYR A 48 7.19 8.50 7.58
N LEU A 49 8.41 8.61 8.13
CA LEU A 49 8.67 9.40 9.31
C LEU A 49 8.37 10.88 9.09
N GLU A 50 8.76 11.44 7.95
CA GLU A 50 8.47 12.84 7.59
C GLU A 50 6.97 13.10 7.43
N GLN A 51 6.25 12.18 6.78
CA GLN A 51 4.79 12.29 6.63
C GLN A 51 4.07 12.29 7.98
N ASP A 52 4.50 11.41 8.89
CA ASP A 52 3.88 11.30 10.21
C ASP A 52 4.22 12.50 11.11
N LYS A 53 5.46 12.99 11.07
CA LYS A 53 5.85 14.26 11.71
C LYS A 53 5.03 15.43 11.20
N LYS A 54 4.83 15.54 9.88
CA LYS A 54 4.03 16.62 9.27
C LYS A 54 2.57 16.60 9.73
N ARG A 55 2.06 15.44 10.14
CA ARG A 55 0.71 15.25 10.68
C ARG A 55 0.67 15.21 12.22
N ASN A 56 1.77 15.53 12.89
CA ASN A 56 1.91 15.49 14.35
C ASN A 56 1.51 14.14 14.97
N ARG A 57 1.80 13.03 14.29
CA ARG A 57 1.55 11.68 14.82
C ARG A 57 2.71 11.24 15.71
N ASP A 58 2.42 10.35 16.66
CA ASP A 58 3.43 9.75 17.52
C ASP A 58 4.31 8.78 16.72
N THR A 59 5.59 9.13 16.55
CA THR A 59 6.58 8.33 15.83
C THR A 59 7.53 7.58 16.77
N SER A 60 7.18 7.41 18.05
CA SER A 60 8.02 6.68 19.02
C SER A 60 8.27 5.22 18.62
N ASN A 61 7.28 4.59 17.97
CA ASN A 61 7.31 3.21 17.51
C ASN A 61 7.36 3.09 15.97
N TYR A 62 8.18 3.93 15.33
CA TYR A 62 8.30 3.92 13.87
C TYR A 62 9.04 2.67 13.35
N ILE A 63 8.76 2.34 12.10
CA ILE A 63 9.40 1.24 11.37
C ILE A 63 10.89 1.53 11.19
N LYS A 64 11.77 0.55 11.45
CA LYS A 64 13.23 0.78 11.45
C LYS A 64 13.88 0.38 10.12
N GLU A 65 14.95 1.09 9.75
CA GLU A 65 15.78 0.77 8.58
C GLU A 65 16.40 -0.64 8.67
N ALA A 66 16.74 -1.08 9.88
CA ALA A 66 17.30 -2.40 10.14
C ALA A 66 16.33 -3.56 9.79
N GLU A 67 15.04 -3.28 9.67
CA GLU A 67 14.01 -4.29 9.40
C GLU A 67 13.87 -4.62 7.89
N CYS A 68 14.73 -4.09 7.03
CA CYS A 68 14.66 -4.30 5.58
C CYS A 68 14.56 -5.77 5.17
N VAL A 69 15.27 -6.67 5.86
CA VAL A 69 15.25 -8.12 5.54
C VAL A 69 13.89 -8.74 5.87
N PHE A 70 13.28 -8.33 6.98
CA PHE A 70 11.94 -8.78 7.36
C PHE A 70 10.93 -8.34 6.30
N TYR A 71 10.92 -7.06 5.96
CA TYR A 71 10.01 -6.52 4.96
C TYR A 71 10.24 -7.09 3.56
N ARG A 72 11.50 -7.30 3.14
CA ARG A 72 11.81 -7.99 1.88
C ARG A 72 11.14 -9.36 1.81
N LYS A 73 11.24 -10.18 2.87
CA LYS A 73 10.59 -11.49 2.92
C LYS A 73 9.06 -11.38 2.91
N LEU A 74 8.52 -10.39 3.60
CA LEU A 74 7.09 -10.13 3.62
C LEU A 74 6.56 -9.80 2.21
N PHE A 75 7.20 -8.88 1.48
CA PHE A 75 6.75 -8.49 0.13
C PHE A 75 6.87 -9.61 -0.90
N LEU A 76 7.80 -10.54 -0.70
CA LEU A 76 7.92 -11.71 -1.57
C LEU A 76 6.88 -12.80 -1.27
N SER A 77 6.37 -12.85 -0.04
CA SER A 77 5.40 -13.85 0.42
C SER A 77 3.96 -13.34 0.45
N THR A 78 3.75 -12.03 0.35
CA THR A 78 2.43 -11.39 0.36
C THR A 78 2.17 -10.62 -0.93
N GLY A 79 0.90 -10.58 -1.33
CA GLY A 79 0.43 -9.71 -2.42
C GLY A 79 -0.24 -8.45 -1.88
N CYS A 80 -0.75 -7.64 -2.80
CA CYS A 80 -1.60 -6.50 -2.50
C CYS A 80 -2.79 -6.91 -1.63
N TYR A 81 -3.03 -6.15 -0.56
CA TYR A 81 -4.15 -6.39 0.34
C TYR A 81 -5.50 -6.35 -0.41
N ILE A 82 -5.64 -5.41 -1.34
CA ILE A 82 -6.86 -5.18 -2.13
C ILE A 82 -7.00 -6.26 -3.22
N CYS A 83 -6.05 -6.34 -4.15
CA CYS A 83 -6.21 -7.11 -5.38
C CYS A 83 -5.46 -8.45 -5.43
N LYS A 84 -4.76 -8.81 -4.35
CA LYS A 84 -3.93 -10.03 -4.21
C LYS A 84 -2.78 -10.16 -5.22
N ALA A 85 -2.61 -9.21 -6.14
CA ALA A 85 -1.51 -9.18 -7.09
C ALA A 85 -0.15 -9.12 -6.39
N ARG A 86 0.85 -9.78 -6.98
CA ARG A 86 2.24 -9.70 -6.51
C ARG A 86 2.83 -8.34 -6.85
N PHE A 87 3.76 -7.89 -6.02
CA PHE A 87 4.54 -6.69 -6.30
C PHE A 87 5.61 -7.01 -7.34
N THR A 88 5.70 -6.18 -8.38
CA THR A 88 6.62 -6.38 -9.50
C THR A 88 7.45 -5.13 -9.74
N SER A 89 8.53 -5.25 -10.50
CA SER A 89 9.38 -4.09 -10.84
C SER A 89 8.64 -2.95 -11.54
N LYS A 90 7.51 -3.22 -12.20
CA LYS A 90 6.65 -2.22 -12.84
C LYS A 90 5.50 -1.74 -11.97
N ILE A 91 5.13 -2.52 -10.96
CA ILE A 91 4.06 -2.20 -10.02
C ILE A 91 4.67 -2.23 -8.62
N PRO A 92 5.44 -1.19 -8.28
CA PRO A 92 6.03 -1.07 -6.94
C PRO A 92 4.92 -0.95 -5.89
N GLN A 93 5.25 -1.33 -4.66
CA GLN A 93 4.34 -1.24 -3.53
C GLN A 93 4.33 0.15 -2.88
N THR A 94 3.17 0.45 -2.29
CA THR A 94 3.03 1.42 -1.22
C THR A 94 2.60 0.70 0.04
N GLN A 95 3.32 0.94 1.14
CA GLN A 95 2.88 0.56 2.46
C GLN A 95 2.01 1.70 2.99
N ASP A 96 0.72 1.42 3.21
CA ASP A 96 -0.26 2.36 3.72
C ASP A 96 -0.65 2.01 5.16
N ARG A 97 -1.21 2.98 5.88
CA ARG A 97 -1.67 2.76 7.25
C ARG A 97 -3.00 2.01 7.25
N ILE A 98 -3.18 1.10 8.21
CA ILE A 98 -4.49 0.51 8.47
C ILE A 98 -5.39 1.54 9.15
N ASN A 99 -4.86 2.21 10.18
CA ASN A 99 -5.50 3.32 10.86
C ASN A 99 -4.76 4.63 10.53
N ASN A 100 -5.45 5.54 9.85
CA ASN A 100 -4.92 6.84 9.40
C ASN A 100 -4.61 7.84 10.52
N ASP A 101 -5.17 7.63 11.71
CA ASP A 101 -4.93 8.46 12.89
C ASP A 101 -3.64 8.05 13.61
N ARG A 102 -3.15 6.82 13.37
CA ARG A 102 -1.90 6.29 13.94
C ARG A 102 -0.74 6.46 12.95
N ALA A 103 0.49 6.63 13.47
CA ALA A 103 1.69 6.67 12.63
C ALA A 103 1.97 5.30 11.98
N HIS A 104 2.93 5.27 11.05
CA HIS A 104 3.45 4.01 10.54
C HIS A 104 4.20 3.26 11.63
N SER A 105 3.77 2.03 11.88
CA SER A 105 4.39 1.08 12.79
C SER A 105 4.24 -0.33 12.21
N ALA A 106 4.99 -1.30 12.74
CA ALA A 106 4.95 -2.69 12.28
C ALA A 106 3.57 -3.37 12.46
N ASP A 107 2.68 -2.83 13.29
CA ASP A 107 1.31 -3.34 13.50
C ASP A 107 0.23 -2.50 12.80
N ASN A 108 0.60 -1.38 12.18
CA ASN A 108 -0.34 -0.44 11.57
C ASN A 108 -0.10 -0.27 10.07
N TYR A 109 0.20 -1.35 9.34
CA TYR A 109 0.46 -1.25 7.91
C TYR A 109 -0.27 -2.31 7.08
N GLN A 110 -0.56 -1.93 5.84
CA GLN A 110 -1.04 -2.82 4.78
C GLN A 110 -0.28 -2.55 3.48
N ASN A 111 0.01 -3.60 2.73
CA ASN A 111 0.74 -3.49 1.46
C ASN A 111 -0.26 -3.33 0.31
N ILE A 112 -0.22 -2.22 -0.41
CA ILE A 112 -1.07 -1.93 -1.56
C ILE A 112 -0.20 -1.65 -2.79
N LEU A 113 -0.76 -1.80 -3.99
CA LEU A 113 -0.07 -1.38 -5.22
C LEU A 113 0.02 0.15 -5.27
N GLU A 114 1.14 0.68 -5.75
CA GLU A 114 1.26 2.09 -6.10
C GLU A 114 0.45 2.34 -7.38
N THR A 115 -0.58 3.18 -7.28
CA THR A 115 -1.49 3.55 -8.39
C THR A 115 -1.01 4.80 -9.11
#